data_AF-A0A7T4UPT8-F1
#
_entry.id   AF-A0A7T4UPT8-F1
#
_cell.length_a   1.000
_cell.length_b   1.000
_cell.length_c   1.000
_cell.angle_alpha   90.00
_cell.angle_beta   90.00
_cell.angle_gamma   90.00
#
_symmetry.space_group_name_H-M   'P 1'
#
loop_
_entity.id
_entity.type
_entity.pdbx_description
1 polymer ?
#
loop_
_entity_poly.entity_id
_entity_poly.type
_entity_poly.pdbx_seq_one_letter_code
_entity_poly.pdbx_strand_id
1 'polypeptide(L)'
;MKKYLASLTLATAAASPAYAAEPSPIETLTSYLASSVEGTVAFLVNDLQGTAEFLAADVESTLGFLGSSIEGTTEFLAGDVEAFYDLINGKVTPEEYLVNSLKGTGEFLSADLEATADFLSASLVGTVTFINEGLTATGAFIAADIEGLNTVLPSLPGLEELDLAALAL
;
A
#
# COMPACT_ATOMS: atom_id res chain seq x y z
N MET A 1 -20.73 19.95 -21.35
CA MET A 1 -20.16 21.17 -20.75
C MET A 1 -18.98 21.62 -21.60
N LYS A 2 -18.89 22.93 -21.87
CA LYS A 2 -18.13 23.53 -22.98
C LYS A 2 -16.60 23.39 -22.81
N LYS A 3 -15.91 22.92 -23.86
CA LYS A 3 -14.46 23.02 -24.03
C LYS A 3 -14.09 24.49 -24.22
N TYR A 4 -13.34 25.09 -23.29
CA TYR A 4 -12.66 26.36 -23.52
C TYR A 4 -11.27 26.06 -24.09
N LEU A 5 -11.14 26.19 -25.41
CA LEU A 5 -9.86 26.26 -26.09
C LEU A 5 -9.43 27.73 -26.08
N ALA A 6 -8.46 28.09 -25.23
CA ALA A 6 -7.78 29.38 -25.36
C ALA A 6 -6.60 29.17 -26.32
N SER A 7 -6.79 29.54 -27.59
CA SER A 7 -5.73 29.60 -28.59
C SER A 7 -4.80 30.79 -28.30
N LEU A 8 -3.58 30.51 -27.89
CA LEU A 8 -2.52 31.51 -27.75
C LEU A 8 -1.90 31.75 -29.13
N THR A 9 -2.15 32.93 -29.70
CA THR A 9 -1.61 33.34 -30.99
C THR A 9 -0.11 33.59 -30.88
N LEU A 10 0.70 32.74 -31.51
CA LEU A 10 2.16 32.89 -31.56
C LEU A 10 2.53 33.96 -32.62
N ALA A 11 3.01 35.12 -32.17
CA ALA A 11 3.58 36.11 -33.08
C ALA A 11 4.94 35.59 -33.57
N THR A 12 5.05 35.27 -34.86
CA THR A 12 6.32 34.94 -35.51
C THR A 12 7.13 36.21 -35.75
N ALA A 13 8.03 36.52 -34.82
CA ALA A 13 9.10 37.48 -35.05
C ALA A 13 10.30 36.77 -35.70
N ALA A 14 10.80 37.38 -36.77
CA ALA A 14 11.79 36.84 -37.69
C ALA A 14 13.06 36.29 -37.02
N ALA A 15 13.56 35.18 -37.57
CA ALA A 15 14.81 34.53 -37.17
C ALA A 15 16.02 35.46 -37.38
N SER A 16 16.66 35.84 -36.29
CA SER A 16 18.11 36.05 -36.18
C SER A 16 18.67 34.90 -35.32
N PRO A 17 19.96 34.55 -35.39
CA PRO A 17 20.55 33.60 -34.44
C PRO A 17 20.72 34.33 -33.10
N ALA A 18 19.59 34.64 -32.48
CA ALA A 18 19.54 35.17 -31.14
C ALA A 18 19.93 34.01 -30.23
N TYR A 19 21.11 34.13 -29.64
CA TYR A 19 21.44 33.59 -28.32
C TYR A 19 20.13 33.26 -27.57
N ALA A 20 19.85 31.96 -27.36
CA ALA A 20 18.70 31.57 -26.57
C ALA A 20 18.83 32.29 -25.24
N ALA A 21 18.01 33.31 -25.02
CA ALA A 21 18.02 34.04 -23.77
C ALA A 21 17.67 33.02 -22.69
N GLU A 22 18.56 32.88 -21.70
CA GLU A 22 18.28 32.10 -20.50
C GLU A 22 16.89 32.50 -19.97
N PRO A 23 16.01 31.53 -19.65
CA PRO A 23 14.67 31.83 -19.18
C PRO A 23 14.74 32.74 -17.94
N SER A 24 13.81 33.67 -17.84
CA SER A 24 13.77 34.56 -16.68
C SER A 24 13.51 33.76 -15.40
N PRO A 25 13.99 34.21 -14.23
CA PRO A 25 13.76 33.52 -12.96
C PRO A 25 12.29 33.22 -12.66
N ILE A 26 11.38 34.09 -13.13
CA ILE A 26 9.93 33.92 -12.98
C ILE A 26 9.40 32.79 -13.88
N GLU A 27 9.93 32.63 -15.10
CA GLU A 27 9.55 31.52 -15.99
C GLU A 27 10.02 30.18 -15.41
N THR A 28 11.24 30.12 -14.88
CA THR A 28 11.79 28.92 -14.22
C THR A 28 10.96 28.53 -12.99
N LEU A 29 10.60 29.49 -12.14
CA LEU A 29 9.71 29.25 -10.99
C LEU A 29 8.32 28.78 -11.43
N THR A 30 7.75 29.38 -12.47
CA THR A 30 6.43 28.98 -12.98
C THR A 30 6.47 27.54 -13.51
N SER A 31 7.53 27.17 -14.22
CA SER A 31 7.73 25.79 -14.70
C SER A 31 7.89 24.80 -13.55
N TYR A 32 8.66 25.16 -12.51
CA TYR A 32 8.80 24.34 -11.31
C TYR A 32 7.44 24.13 -10.61
N LEU A 33 6.68 25.20 -10.39
CA LEU A 33 5.38 25.10 -9.72
C LEU A 33 4.40 24.23 -10.50
N ALA A 34 4.40 24.33 -11.84
CA ALA A 34 3.60 23.44 -12.68
C ALA A 34 4.02 21.97 -12.50
N SER A 35 5.32 21.69 -12.57
CA SER A 35 5.86 20.33 -12.37
C SER A 35 5.61 19.79 -10.96
N SER A 36 5.71 20.63 -9.93
CA SER A 36 5.47 20.23 -8.54
C SER A 36 3.99 19.88 -8.30
N VAL A 37 3.06 20.64 -8.91
CA VAL A 37 1.63 20.30 -8.90
C VAL A 37 1.38 18.97 -9.62
N GLU A 38 1.95 18.77 -10.81
CA GLU A 38 1.81 17.51 -11.54
C GLU A 38 2.39 16.32 -10.75
N GLY A 39 3.57 16.48 -10.17
CA GLY A 39 4.22 15.49 -9.32
C GLY A 39 3.39 15.15 -8.08
N THR A 40 2.82 16.17 -7.42
CA THR A 40 1.92 15.98 -6.26
C THR A 40 0.69 15.17 -6.65
N VAL A 41 0.06 15.50 -7.78
CA VAL A 41 -1.10 14.75 -8.28
C VAL A 41 -0.72 13.30 -8.59
N ALA A 42 0.41 13.08 -9.26
CA ALA A 42 0.89 11.73 -9.57
C ALA A 42 1.19 10.91 -8.31
N PHE A 43 1.84 11.52 -7.32
CA PHE A 43 2.12 10.90 -6.02
C PHE A 43 0.82 10.47 -5.33
N LEU A 44 -0.16 11.37 -5.22
CA LEU A 44 -1.44 11.08 -4.56
C LEU A 44 -2.24 9.98 -5.28
N VAL A 45 -2.21 9.96 -6.62
CA VAL A 45 -2.87 8.89 -7.40
C VAL A 45 -2.22 7.55 -7.12
N ASN A 46 -0.89 7.48 -7.10
CA ASN A 46 -0.16 6.25 -6.81
C ASN A 46 -0.38 5.77 -5.37
N ASP A 47 -0.35 6.69 -4.39
CA ASP A 47 -0.60 6.39 -2.98
C ASP A 47 -2.02 5.82 -2.76
N LEU A 48 -3.02 6.43 -3.41
CA LEU A 48 -4.40 5.93 -3.38
C LEU A 48 -4.51 4.53 -4.01
N GLN A 49 -3.81 4.30 -5.12
CA GLN A 49 -3.79 2.99 -5.77
C GLN A 49 -3.16 1.93 -4.86
N GLY A 50 -1.98 2.21 -4.29
CA GLY A 50 -1.32 1.28 -3.36
C GLY A 50 -2.18 0.98 -2.14
N THR A 51 -2.88 1.98 -1.59
CA THR A 51 -3.84 1.79 -0.49
C THR A 51 -4.98 0.86 -0.89
N ALA A 52 -5.54 1.06 -2.10
CA ALA A 52 -6.62 0.21 -2.59
C ALA A 52 -6.16 -1.25 -2.80
N GLU A 53 -4.95 -1.45 -3.33
CA GLU A 53 -4.36 -2.77 -3.53
C GLU A 53 -4.09 -3.48 -2.18
N PHE A 54 -3.54 -2.77 -1.20
CA PHE A 54 -3.34 -3.28 0.15
C PHE A 54 -4.65 -3.73 0.80
N LEU A 55 -5.69 -2.90 0.76
CA LEU A 55 -6.99 -3.24 1.34
C LEU A 55 -7.66 -4.41 0.63
N ALA A 56 -7.50 -4.53 -0.70
CA ALA A 56 -8.03 -5.66 -1.45
C ALA A 56 -7.37 -6.98 -1.00
N ALA A 57 -6.04 -6.99 -0.87
CA ALA A 57 -5.29 -8.15 -0.40
C ALA A 57 -5.63 -8.52 1.06
N ASP A 58 -5.79 -7.54 1.94
CA ASP A 58 -6.17 -7.75 3.34
C ASP A 58 -7.56 -8.41 3.47
N VAL A 59 -8.53 -7.93 2.68
CA VAL A 59 -9.87 -8.52 2.61
C VAL A 59 -9.81 -9.96 2.07
N GLU A 60 -9.07 -10.21 1.00
CA GLU A 60 -8.92 -11.55 0.42
C GLU A 60 -8.32 -12.53 1.44
N SER A 61 -7.23 -12.13 2.11
CA SER A 61 -6.58 -12.92 3.17
C SER A 61 -7.55 -13.23 4.31
N THR A 62 -8.29 -12.24 4.78
CA THR A 62 -9.27 -12.40 5.86
C THR A 62 -10.38 -13.37 5.49
N LEU A 63 -10.91 -13.26 4.26
CA LEU A 63 -11.94 -14.19 3.77
C LEU A 63 -11.39 -15.61 3.63
N GLY A 64 -10.14 -15.77 3.17
CA GLY A 64 -9.48 -17.06 3.10
C GLY A 64 -9.33 -17.72 4.47
N PHE A 65 -8.84 -16.97 5.47
CA PHE A 65 -8.72 -17.43 6.85
C PHE A 65 -10.07 -17.87 7.41
N LEU A 66 -11.10 -17.02 7.33
CA LEU A 66 -12.45 -17.36 7.82
C LEU A 66 -13.03 -18.59 7.13
N GLY A 67 -12.82 -18.73 5.81
CA GLY A 67 -13.23 -19.90 5.06
C GLY A 67 -12.59 -21.18 5.59
N SER A 68 -11.28 -21.17 5.80
CA SER A 68 -10.54 -22.31 6.34
C SER A 68 -10.96 -22.67 7.78
N SER A 69 -11.21 -21.68 8.64
CA SER A 69 -11.69 -21.92 10.01
C SER A 69 -13.08 -22.56 10.03
N ILE A 70 -13.97 -22.14 9.13
CA ILE A 70 -15.30 -22.73 8.99
C ILE A 70 -15.20 -24.17 8.50
N GLU A 71 -14.35 -24.44 7.50
CA GLU A 71 -14.11 -25.79 6.98
C GLU A 71 -13.58 -26.71 8.08
N GLY A 72 -12.50 -26.32 8.76
CA GLY A 72 -11.93 -27.11 9.85
C GLY A 72 -12.90 -27.36 11.00
N THR A 73 -13.71 -26.37 11.38
CA THR A 73 -14.76 -26.53 12.40
C THR A 73 -15.84 -27.52 11.94
N THR A 74 -16.22 -27.45 10.66
CA THR A 74 -17.25 -28.34 10.10
C THR A 74 -16.76 -29.78 10.07
N GLU A 75 -15.52 -30.01 9.64
CA GLU A 75 -14.89 -31.34 9.63
C GLU A 75 -14.77 -31.91 11.04
N PHE A 76 -14.31 -31.12 12.00
CA PHE A 76 -14.20 -31.52 13.41
C PHE A 76 -15.56 -31.96 13.97
N LEU A 77 -16.60 -31.15 13.78
CA LEU A 77 -17.95 -31.47 14.26
C LEU A 77 -18.54 -32.70 13.57
N ALA A 78 -18.28 -32.88 12.27
CA ALA A 78 -18.73 -34.08 11.55
C ALA A 78 -18.08 -35.35 12.11
N GLY A 79 -16.76 -35.30 12.37
CA GLY A 79 -16.03 -36.40 13.00
C GLY A 79 -16.52 -36.71 14.41
N ASP A 80 -16.80 -35.67 15.21
CA ASP A 80 -17.36 -35.84 16.57
C ASP A 80 -18.74 -36.51 16.55
N VAL A 81 -19.62 -36.11 15.62
CA VAL A 81 -20.94 -36.73 15.44
C VAL A 81 -20.81 -38.19 15.02
N GLU A 82 -19.89 -38.51 14.10
CA GLU A 82 -19.65 -39.89 13.67
C GLU A 82 -19.11 -40.75 14.82
N ALA A 83 -18.13 -40.24 15.58
CA ALA A 83 -17.58 -40.93 16.74
C ALA A 83 -18.65 -41.19 17.81
N PHE A 84 -19.55 -40.23 18.06
CA PHE A 84 -20.66 -40.42 18.98
C PHE A 84 -21.66 -41.46 18.48
N TYR A 85 -21.95 -41.46 17.19
CA TYR A 85 -22.81 -42.47 16.57
C TYR A 85 -22.23 -43.88 16.72
N ASP A 86 -20.91 -44.03 16.58
CA ASP A 86 -20.23 -45.30 16.76
C ASP A 86 -20.26 -45.78 18.22
N LEU A 87 -20.15 -44.86 19.18
CA LEU A 87 -20.29 -45.17 20.61
C LEU A 87 -21.69 -45.72 20.94
N ILE A 88 -22.76 -45.02 20.54
CA ILE A 88 -24.12 -45.42 20.91
C ILE A 88 -24.56 -46.73 20.24
N ASN A 89 -23.94 -47.09 19.12
CA ASN A 89 -24.16 -48.37 18.44
C ASN A 89 -23.20 -49.48 18.91
N GLY A 90 -22.38 -49.21 19.93
CA GLY A 90 -21.49 -50.20 20.54
C GLY A 90 -20.33 -50.65 19.64
N LYS A 91 -19.97 -49.87 18.63
CA LYS A 91 -18.82 -50.17 17.75
C LYS A 91 -17.48 -49.84 18.42
N VAL A 92 -17.50 -48.91 19.37
CA VAL A 92 -16.36 -48.54 20.22
C VAL A 92 -16.78 -48.54 21.69
N THR A 93 -15.82 -48.74 22.58
CA THR A 93 -16.03 -48.60 24.02
C THR A 93 -16.07 -47.12 24.45
N PRO A 94 -16.66 -46.79 25.61
CA PRO A 94 -16.59 -45.44 26.16
C PRO A 94 -15.16 -44.94 26.39
N GLU A 95 -14.23 -45.84 26.75
CA GLU A 95 -12.82 -45.49 26.96
C GLU A 95 -12.13 -45.12 25.64
N GLU A 96 -12.32 -45.93 24.59
CA GLU A 96 -11.79 -45.63 23.25
C GLU A 96 -12.39 -44.33 22.68
N TYR A 97 -13.70 -44.09 22.87
CA TYR A 97 -14.34 -42.84 22.48
C TYR A 97 -13.68 -41.64 23.15
N LEU A 98 -13.50 -41.68 24.48
CA LEU A 98 -12.88 -40.56 25.22
C LEU A 98 -11.45 -40.26 24.78
N VAL A 99 -10.65 -41.31 24.56
CA VAL A 99 -9.25 -41.17 24.08
C VAL A 99 -9.23 -40.54 22.69
N ASN A 100 -10.09 -41.02 21.78
CA ASN A 100 -10.15 -40.50 20.42
C ASN A 100 -10.70 -39.07 20.36
N SER A 101 -11.74 -38.75 21.12
CA SER A 101 -12.29 -37.39 21.22
C SER A 101 -11.27 -36.40 21.76
N LEU A 102 -10.50 -36.79 22.81
CA LEU A 102 -9.45 -35.94 23.34
C LEU A 102 -8.35 -35.69 22.30
N LYS A 103 -7.95 -36.75 21.57
CA LYS A 103 -6.97 -36.64 20.49
C LYS A 103 -7.47 -35.72 19.38
N GLY A 104 -8.67 -35.96 18.86
CA GLY A 104 -9.25 -35.15 17.78
C GLY A 104 -9.43 -33.69 18.18
N THR A 105 -9.86 -33.42 19.42
CA THR A 105 -9.91 -32.05 19.96
C THR A 105 -8.53 -31.40 19.99
N GLY A 106 -7.50 -32.15 20.42
CA GLY A 106 -6.13 -31.67 20.44
C GLY A 106 -5.58 -31.37 19.04
N GLU A 107 -5.87 -32.22 18.05
CA GLU A 107 -5.50 -32.02 16.65
C GLU A 107 -6.20 -30.78 16.06
N PHE A 108 -7.51 -30.64 16.27
CA PHE A 108 -8.29 -29.48 15.85
C PHE A 108 -7.75 -28.16 16.42
N LEU A 109 -7.55 -28.10 17.74
CA LEU A 109 -7.03 -26.89 18.39
C LEU A 109 -5.62 -26.54 17.94
N SER A 110 -4.79 -27.56 17.67
CA SER A 110 -3.42 -27.33 17.19
C SER A 110 -3.44 -26.75 15.77
N ALA A 111 -4.27 -27.30 14.88
CA ALA A 111 -4.43 -26.80 13.52
C ALA A 111 -5.04 -25.38 13.49
N ASP A 112 -6.06 -25.10 14.31
CA ASP A 112 -6.69 -23.78 14.40
C ASP A 112 -5.71 -22.71 14.92
N LEU A 113 -4.90 -23.07 15.91
CA LEU A 113 -3.87 -22.17 16.44
C LEU A 113 -2.77 -21.89 15.40
N GLU A 114 -2.34 -22.91 14.66
CA GLU A 114 -1.35 -22.77 13.58
C GLU A 114 -1.88 -21.86 12.47
N ALA A 115 -3.09 -22.11 11.97
CA ALA A 115 -3.73 -21.28 10.95
C ALA A 115 -3.90 -19.81 11.42
N THR A 116 -4.27 -19.61 12.69
CA THR A 116 -4.38 -18.27 13.28
C THR A 116 -3.01 -17.58 13.35
N ALA A 117 -1.96 -18.30 13.76
CA ALA A 117 -0.61 -17.75 13.83
C ALA A 117 -0.10 -17.36 12.43
N ASP A 118 -0.34 -18.20 11.42
CA ASP A 118 0.03 -17.93 10.03
C ASP A 118 -0.70 -16.71 9.47
N PHE A 119 -2.01 -16.61 9.70
CA PHE A 119 -2.80 -15.46 9.28
C PHE A 119 -2.29 -14.15 9.91
N LEU A 120 -2.03 -14.15 11.21
CA LEU A 120 -1.51 -12.97 11.91
C LEU A 120 -0.10 -12.59 11.44
N SER A 121 0.76 -13.57 11.20
CA SER A 121 2.11 -13.37 10.67
C SER A 121 2.06 -12.73 9.28
N ALA A 122 1.24 -13.28 8.37
CA ALA A 122 1.06 -12.74 7.02
C ALA A 122 0.49 -11.31 7.05
N SER A 123 -0.52 -11.07 7.89
CA SER A 123 -1.14 -9.74 8.04
C SER A 123 -0.15 -8.69 8.55
N LEU A 124 0.68 -9.07 9.53
CA LEU A 124 1.74 -8.19 10.04
C LEU A 124 2.78 -7.88 8.96
N VAL A 125 3.24 -8.89 8.22
CA VAL A 125 4.21 -8.72 7.12
C VAL A 125 3.64 -7.82 6.03
N GLY A 126 2.38 -8.03 5.64
CA GLY A 126 1.70 -7.19 4.65
C GLY A 126 1.62 -5.73 5.10
N THR A 127 1.21 -5.49 6.35
CA THR A 127 1.11 -4.14 6.93
C THR A 127 2.47 -3.43 6.99
N VAL A 128 3.51 -4.13 7.44
CA VAL A 128 4.88 -3.56 7.52
C VAL A 128 5.41 -3.24 6.13
N THR A 129 5.17 -4.11 5.16
CA THR A 129 5.56 -3.87 3.75
C THR A 129 4.88 -2.62 3.21
N PHE A 130 3.55 -2.52 3.34
CA PHE A 130 2.79 -1.37 2.89
C PHE A 130 3.29 -0.05 3.49
N ILE A 131 3.53 -0.02 4.81
CA ILE A 131 4.05 1.17 5.49
C ILE A 131 5.44 1.54 4.98
N ASN A 132 6.35 0.58 4.84
CA ASN A 132 7.71 0.85 4.39
C ASN A 132 7.76 1.34 2.95
N GLU A 133 6.92 0.78 2.07
CA GLU A 133 6.79 1.24 0.68
C GLU A 133 6.23 2.66 0.62
N GLY A 134 5.18 2.96 1.40
CA GLY A 134 4.62 4.31 1.50
C GLY A 134 5.62 5.34 2.05
N LEU A 135 6.40 5.00 3.07
CA LEU A 135 7.46 5.86 3.60
C LEU A 135 8.56 6.08 2.56
N THR A 136 8.96 5.04 1.83
CA THR A 136 9.96 5.13 0.77
C THR A 136 9.48 6.04 -0.36
N ALA A 137 8.24 5.87 -0.81
CA ALA A 137 7.64 6.70 -1.85
C ALA A 137 7.52 8.16 -1.41
N THR A 138 7.09 8.41 -0.17
CA THR A 138 6.99 9.76 0.40
C THR A 138 8.37 10.42 0.50
N GLY A 139 9.38 9.69 0.98
CA GLY A 139 10.76 10.19 1.05
C GLY A 139 11.32 10.54 -0.33
N ALA A 140 11.09 9.69 -1.33
CA ALA A 140 11.50 9.94 -2.70
C ALA A 140 10.79 11.17 -3.30
N PHE A 141 9.49 11.32 -3.05
CA PHE A 141 8.72 12.48 -3.50
C PHE A 141 9.27 13.79 -2.91
N ILE A 142 9.48 13.84 -1.59
CA ILE A 142 10.03 15.02 -0.91
C ILE A 142 11.44 15.33 -1.40
N ALA A 143 12.29 14.31 -1.56
CA ALA A 143 13.65 14.50 -2.06
C ALA A 143 13.66 15.11 -3.47
N ALA A 144 12.79 14.63 -4.37
CA ALA A 144 12.67 15.17 -5.72
C ALA A 144 12.15 16.62 -5.73
N ASP A 145 11.17 16.96 -4.87
CA ASP A 145 10.64 18.32 -4.75
C ASP A 145 11.71 19.29 -4.22
N ILE A 146 12.47 18.89 -3.19
CA ILE A 146 13.61 19.66 -2.67
C ILE A 146 14.70 19.86 -3.74
N GLU A 147 15.05 18.81 -4.48
CA GLU A 147 16.01 18.90 -5.59
C GLU A 147 15.52 19.91 -6.64
N GLY A 148 14.24 19.82 -7.02
CA GLY A 148 13.60 20.79 -7.92
C GLY A 148 13.70 22.22 -7.40
N LEU A 149 13.39 22.48 -6.12
CA LEU A 149 13.50 23.81 -5.51
C LEU A 149 14.94 24.33 -5.54
N ASN A 150 15.92 23.49 -5.22
CA ASN A 150 17.33 23.86 -5.24
C ASN A 150 17.81 24.31 -6.63
N THR A 151 17.19 23.83 -7.71
CA THR A 151 17.50 24.32 -9.07
C THR A 151 16.93 25.71 -9.36
N VAL A 152 15.86 26.11 -8.68
CA VAL A 152 15.11 27.35 -8.97
C VAL A 152 15.55 28.49 -8.07
N LEU A 153 15.73 28.22 -6.78
CA LEU A 153 16.01 29.21 -5.73
C LEU A 153 17.17 30.16 -6.05
N PRO A 154 18.35 29.70 -6.52
CA PRO A 154 19.48 30.58 -6.79
C PRO A 154 19.23 31.60 -7.90
N SER A 155 18.22 31.38 -8.75
CA SER A 155 17.86 32.32 -9.81
C SER A 155 16.95 33.46 -9.31
N LEU A 156 16.33 33.31 -8.13
CA LEU A 156 15.39 34.27 -7.58
C LEU A 156 16.11 35.41 -6.84
N PRO A 157 15.82 36.69 -7.17
CA PRO A 157 16.46 37.83 -6.52
C PRO A 157 16.25 37.84 -5.00
N GLY A 158 17.33 37.96 -4.23
CA GLY A 158 17.30 38.04 -2.76
C GLY A 158 17.24 36.70 -2.04
N LEU A 159 17.34 35.57 -2.75
CA LEU A 159 17.35 34.21 -2.19
C LEU A 159 18.59 33.41 -2.63
N GLU A 160 19.63 34.08 -3.14
CA GLU A 160 20.79 33.46 -3.77
C GLU A 160 21.64 32.62 -2.80
N GLU A 161 21.58 32.92 -1.50
CA GLU A 161 22.34 32.24 -0.43
C GLU A 161 21.48 31.32 0.46
N LEU A 162 20.21 31.07 0.10
CA LEU A 162 19.34 30.23 0.92
C LEU A 162 19.74 28.75 0.81
N ASP A 163 20.42 28.24 1.83
CA ASP A 163 20.77 26.82 1.93
C ASP A 163 19.61 26.02 2.55
N LEU A 164 18.84 25.33 1.71
CA LEU A 164 17.77 24.44 2.15
C LEU A 164 18.31 23.21 2.91
N ALA A 165 19.55 22.79 2.69
CA ALA A 165 20.15 21.65 3.40
C ALA A 165 20.46 22.00 4.86
N ALA A 166 20.72 23.27 5.18
CA ALA A 166 20.89 23.76 6.55
C ALA A 166 19.57 23.90 7.33
N LEU A 167 18.42 23.82 6.65
CA LEU A 167 17.08 23.93 7.23
C LEU A 167 16.38 22.58 7.43
N ALA A 168 16.89 21.49 6.84
CA ALA A 168 16.42 20.14 7.10
C ALA A 168 16.94 19.67 8.48
N LEU A 169 16.04 19.66 9.46
CA LEU A 169 16.28 19.30 10.86
C LEU A 169 16.03 17.80 11.10
#